data_AF-A0A6A8FJ62-F1
#
_entry.id   AF-A0A6A8FJ62-F1
#
_cell.length_a   1.000
_cell.length_b   1.000
_cell.length_c   1.000
_cell.angle_alpha   90.00
_cell.angle_beta   90.00
_cell.angle_gamma   90.00
#
_symmetry.space_group_name_H-M   'P 1'
#
loop_
_entity.id
_entity.type
_entity.pdbx_description
1 polymer ?
#
loop_
_entity_poly.entity_id
_entity_poly.type
_entity_poly.pdbx_seq_one_letter_code
_entity_poly.pdbx_strand_id
1 'polypeptide(L)'
;MNLKQWCELDERIYIGETDEQYKQYAGFDYSEKLIEQLAEIKLYNSKIFIDFFSDPRALLLGAIEDTAYSKNKKLELELHNTRNTKIVSTKHKFKDSFVNWSTWRQFNSLEKNQLNRKEVFDEFIAKTKYISPIVESRFSSIKQVYREHQIVKDAKDSDKISPLSSYLENENVSYNQLIEFIKSIGNRAKKPFRDALTDISKKMLGREPEYYDDFYFFRNKVYSSLETNFSSINPLIEVRKILAFMQFDLAKIVFDTESRKNKYPSPICFFVQIPNDIRILYK
;
A
#
# COMPACT_ATOMS: atom_id res chain seq x y z
N MET A 1 4.78 29.44 16.36
CA MET A 1 5.05 28.94 15.01
C MET A 1 3.93 29.42 14.10
N ASN A 2 4.22 29.96 12.91
CA ASN A 2 3.19 30.32 11.93
C ASN A 2 2.92 29.13 10.97
N LEU A 3 1.86 29.23 10.15
CA LEU A 3 1.45 28.15 9.25
C LEU A 3 2.57 27.73 8.28
N LYS A 4 3.29 28.70 7.71
CA LYS A 4 4.40 28.41 6.78
C LYS A 4 5.50 27.60 7.46
N GLN A 5 5.91 28.01 8.65
CA GLN A 5 6.92 27.30 9.44
C GLN A 5 6.46 25.88 9.82
N TRP A 6 5.17 25.72 10.13
CA TRP A 6 4.60 24.39 10.39
C TRP A 6 4.70 23.51 9.14
N CYS A 7 4.31 24.02 7.97
CA CYS A 7 4.38 23.28 6.71
C CYS A 7 5.81 22.90 6.33
N GLU A 8 6.77 23.80 6.51
CA GLU A 8 8.19 23.53 6.25
C GLU A 8 8.75 22.43 7.17
N LEU A 9 8.34 22.43 8.45
CA LEU A 9 8.71 21.36 9.38
C LEU A 9 8.05 20.04 9.00
N ASP A 10 6.76 20.09 8.66
CA ASP A 10 5.98 18.93 8.28
C ASP A 10 6.54 18.22 7.05
N GLU A 11 6.91 18.99 6.02
CA GLU A 11 7.57 18.48 4.81
C GLU A 11 8.91 17.81 5.14
N ARG A 12 9.73 18.40 6.03
CA ARG A 12 11.02 17.78 6.41
C ARG A 12 10.83 16.44 7.12
N ILE A 13 9.82 16.34 7.98
CA ILE A 13 9.48 15.08 8.66
C ILE A 13 9.04 14.04 7.62
N TYR A 14 8.15 14.44 6.71
CA TYR A 14 7.66 13.59 5.62
C TYR A 14 8.78 13.09 4.70
N ILE A 15 9.74 13.95 4.33
CA ILE A 15 10.92 13.58 3.53
C ILE A 15 11.72 12.48 4.25
N GLY A 16 12.02 12.68 5.53
CA GLY A 16 12.77 11.71 6.33
C GLY A 16 12.03 10.38 6.47
N GLU A 17 10.72 10.40 6.71
CA GLU A 17 9.92 9.19 6.84
C GLU A 17 9.86 8.42 5.52
N THR A 18 9.58 9.12 4.41
CA THR A 18 9.44 8.51 3.08
C THR A 18 10.77 7.94 2.59
N ASP A 19 11.90 8.57 2.93
CA ASP A 19 13.25 8.05 2.64
C ASP A 19 13.51 6.71 3.35
N GLU A 20 13.22 6.60 4.65
CA GLU A 20 13.38 5.35 5.41
C GLU A 20 12.39 4.27 4.96
N GLN A 21 11.14 4.64 4.66
CA GLN A 21 10.17 3.72 4.08
C GLN A 21 10.64 3.21 2.72
N TYR A 22 11.17 4.08 1.84
CA TYR A 22 11.75 3.65 0.58
C TYR A 22 12.87 2.62 0.81
N LYS A 23 13.80 2.87 1.74
CA LYS A 23 14.88 1.92 2.07
C LYS A 23 14.33 0.57 2.53
N GLN A 24 13.35 0.57 3.43
CA GLN A 24 12.67 -0.64 3.89
C GLN A 24 12.09 -1.45 2.71
N TYR A 25 11.38 -0.81 1.80
CA TYR A 25 10.76 -1.48 0.65
C TYR A 25 11.76 -1.86 -0.45
N ALA A 26 12.85 -1.10 -0.59
CA ALA A 26 13.91 -1.35 -1.56
C ALA A 26 14.91 -2.43 -1.14
N GLY A 27 14.81 -2.92 0.11
CA GLY A 27 15.72 -3.90 0.68
C GLY A 27 17.10 -3.31 0.99
N PHE A 28 17.17 -2.01 1.30
CA PHE A 28 18.36 -1.36 1.86
C PHE A 28 18.33 -1.41 3.38
N ASP A 29 19.47 -1.09 3.99
CA ASP A 29 19.53 -0.84 5.43
C ASP A 29 18.69 0.40 5.75
N TYR A 30 17.83 0.25 6.75
CA TYR A 30 16.94 1.29 7.26
C TYR A 30 16.91 1.20 8.79
N SER A 31 16.45 2.27 9.43
CA SER A 31 16.41 2.37 10.89
C SER A 31 14.98 2.40 11.39
N GLU A 32 14.50 1.29 11.93
CA GLU A 32 13.21 1.22 12.64
C GLU A 32 13.13 2.28 13.75
N LYS A 33 14.24 2.48 14.48
CA LYS A 33 14.34 3.51 15.52
C LYS A 33 14.14 4.91 14.94
N LEU A 34 14.72 5.22 13.78
CA LEU A 34 14.55 6.52 13.14
C LEU A 34 13.11 6.70 12.66
N ILE A 35 12.50 5.66 12.08
CA ILE A 35 11.09 5.67 11.69
C ILE A 35 10.18 5.97 12.89
N GLU A 36 10.42 5.33 14.03
CA GLU A 36 9.68 5.59 15.26
C GLU A 36 9.89 7.02 15.78
N GLN A 37 11.14 7.51 15.79
CA GLN A 37 11.44 8.88 16.20
C GLN A 37 10.77 9.92 15.30
N LEU A 38 10.81 9.73 13.98
CA LEU A 38 10.14 10.60 13.02
C LEU A 38 8.61 10.59 13.23
N ALA A 39 8.02 9.43 13.51
CA ALA A 39 6.61 9.33 13.86
C ALA A 39 6.27 10.06 15.18
N GLU A 40 7.13 10.00 16.20
CA GLU A 40 6.95 10.76 17.43
C GLU A 40 7.01 12.28 17.18
N ILE A 41 7.95 12.74 16.36
CA ILE A 41 8.06 14.15 15.96
C ILE A 41 6.83 14.57 15.14
N LYS A 42 6.39 13.75 14.19
CA LYS A 42 5.20 13.97 13.38
C LYS A 42 3.95 14.10 14.25
N LEU A 43 3.77 13.19 15.21
CA LEU A 43 2.69 13.24 16.20
C LEU A 43 2.67 14.57 16.97
N TYR A 44 3.84 15.05 17.41
CA TYR A 44 3.92 16.34 18.10
C TYR A 44 3.60 17.51 17.16
N ASN A 45 4.13 17.49 15.93
CA ASN A 45 3.84 18.52 14.92
C ASN A 45 2.34 18.58 14.59
N SER A 46 1.69 17.44 14.38
CA SER A 46 0.24 17.33 14.13
C SER A 46 -0.60 17.88 15.28
N LYS A 47 -0.21 17.62 16.55
CA LYS A 47 -0.87 18.21 17.71
C LYS A 47 -0.79 19.74 17.71
N ILE A 48 0.38 20.29 17.39
CA ILE A 48 0.52 21.75 17.24
C ILE A 48 -0.44 22.28 16.17
N PHE A 49 -0.62 21.57 15.05
CA PHE A 49 -1.61 22.00 14.06
C PHE A 49 -3.01 22.05 14.66
N ILE A 50 -3.44 20.94 15.26
CA ILE A 50 -4.79 20.74 15.77
C ILE A 50 -5.13 21.76 16.88
N ASP A 51 -4.16 22.11 17.73
CA ASP A 51 -4.36 23.00 18.88
C ASP A 51 -4.37 24.49 18.48
N PHE A 52 -3.62 24.88 17.44
CA PHE A 52 -3.38 26.28 17.11
C PHE A 52 -3.95 26.73 15.76
N PHE A 53 -4.39 25.82 14.89
CA PHE A 53 -4.89 26.12 13.56
C PHE A 53 -6.24 25.45 13.29
N SER A 54 -7.20 26.23 12.77
CA SER A 54 -8.46 25.71 12.23
C SER A 54 -8.44 25.52 10.72
N ASP A 55 -7.55 26.26 10.03
CA ASP A 55 -7.49 26.37 8.59
C ASP A 55 -6.06 26.25 8.06
N PRO A 56 -5.89 25.70 6.83
CA PRO A 56 -6.95 25.15 5.98
C PRO A 56 -7.47 23.80 6.48
N ARG A 57 -8.79 23.56 6.31
CA ARG A 57 -9.48 22.34 6.75
C ARG A 57 -8.82 21.04 6.31
N ALA A 58 -8.28 20.98 5.09
CA ALA A 58 -7.56 19.81 4.58
C ALA A 58 -6.32 19.46 5.43
N LEU A 59 -5.56 20.46 5.90
CA LEU A 59 -4.42 20.23 6.77
C LEU A 59 -4.83 19.83 8.19
N LEU A 60 -5.97 20.31 8.68
CA LEU A 60 -6.52 19.83 9.96
C LEU A 60 -6.88 18.33 9.88
N LEU A 61 -7.55 17.91 8.81
CA LEU A 61 -7.90 16.50 8.61
C LEU A 61 -6.64 15.65 8.42
N GLY A 62 -5.67 16.13 7.64
CA GLY A 62 -4.36 15.51 7.48
C GLY A 62 -3.61 15.36 8.81
N ALA A 63 -3.62 16.38 9.67
CA ALA A 63 -2.97 16.30 10.98
C ALA A 63 -3.62 15.25 11.91
N ILE A 64 -4.94 15.06 11.84
CA ILE A 64 -5.65 14.00 12.59
C ILE A 64 -5.26 12.62 12.05
N GLU A 65 -5.18 12.48 10.72
CA GLU A 65 -4.72 11.26 10.06
C GLU A 65 -3.27 10.93 10.41
N ASP A 66 -2.38 11.90 10.35
CA ASP A 66 -0.97 11.78 10.74
C ASP A 66 -0.81 11.40 12.21
N THR A 67 -1.65 11.95 13.09
CA THR A 67 -1.73 11.54 14.51
C THR A 67 -2.08 10.06 14.63
N ALA A 68 -3.07 9.60 13.86
CA ALA A 68 -3.50 8.21 13.86
C ALA A 68 -2.40 7.28 13.33
N TYR A 69 -1.74 7.63 12.23
CA TYR A 69 -0.64 6.82 11.67
C TYR A 69 0.58 6.79 12.59
N SER A 70 0.98 7.94 13.13
CA SER A 70 2.13 8.07 14.02
C SER A 70 1.96 7.25 15.30
N LYS A 71 0.79 7.31 15.95
CA LYS A 71 0.46 6.48 17.13
C LYS A 71 0.52 4.97 16.83
N ASN A 72 0.32 4.57 15.57
CA ASN A 72 0.29 3.18 15.15
C ASN A 72 1.58 2.70 14.46
N LYS A 73 2.65 3.51 14.45
CA LYS A 73 3.87 3.18 13.71
C LYS A 73 4.55 1.91 14.22
N LYS A 74 4.59 1.69 15.53
CA LYS A 74 5.14 0.45 16.13
C LYS A 74 4.38 -0.79 15.67
N LEU A 75 3.06 -0.74 15.65
CA LEU A 75 2.21 -1.84 15.16
C LEU A 75 2.38 -2.06 13.65
N GLU A 76 2.67 -1.01 12.89
CA GLU A 76 2.96 -1.11 11.45
C GLU A 76 4.29 -1.85 11.20
N LEU A 77 5.35 -1.50 11.94
CA LEU A 77 6.64 -2.19 11.89
C LEU A 77 6.50 -3.66 12.36
N GLU A 78 5.79 -3.89 13.46
CA GLU A 78 5.48 -5.24 13.94
C GLU A 78 4.74 -6.07 12.88
N LEU A 79 3.75 -5.49 12.20
CA LEU A 79 3.01 -6.14 11.12
C LEU A 79 3.93 -6.47 9.93
N HIS A 80 4.80 -5.53 9.53
CA HIS A 80 5.78 -5.75 8.46
C HIS A 80 6.71 -6.93 8.78
N ASN A 81 7.27 -6.95 9.99
CA ASN A 81 8.19 -8.00 10.44
C ASN A 81 7.48 -9.34 10.60
N THR A 82 6.29 -9.36 11.17
CA THR A 82 5.49 -10.59 11.37
C THR A 82 5.10 -11.21 10.03
N ARG A 83 4.71 -10.40 9.04
CA ARG A 83 4.44 -10.86 7.67
C ARG A 83 5.65 -11.59 7.06
N ASN A 84 6.84 -11.04 7.21
CA ASN A 84 8.04 -11.61 6.60
C ASN A 84 8.67 -12.78 7.37
N THR A 85 8.37 -12.92 8.66
CA THR A 85 9.01 -13.93 9.54
C THR A 85 8.08 -15.04 10.01
N LYS A 86 6.77 -14.78 10.15
CA LYS A 86 5.78 -15.76 10.62
C LYS A 86 4.91 -16.28 9.49
N ILE A 87 4.66 -15.49 8.44
CA ILE A 87 3.90 -15.93 7.26
C ILE A 87 4.88 -16.45 6.21
N VAL A 88 5.48 -17.60 6.50
CA VAL A 88 6.51 -18.26 5.69
C VAL A 88 6.13 -19.71 5.45
N SER A 89 6.14 -20.21 4.22
CA SER A 89 5.85 -21.61 3.91
C SER A 89 6.90 -22.53 4.53
N THR A 90 6.46 -23.67 5.05
CA THR A 90 7.37 -24.68 5.63
C THR A 90 8.01 -25.57 4.57
N LYS A 91 7.44 -25.64 3.36
CA LYS A 91 7.82 -26.58 2.31
C LYS A 91 8.30 -25.89 1.04
N HIS A 92 7.62 -24.83 0.62
CA HIS A 92 7.83 -24.24 -0.70
C HIS A 92 8.87 -23.13 -0.67
N LYS A 93 9.74 -23.12 -1.68
CA LYS A 93 10.78 -22.10 -1.87
C LYS A 93 10.55 -21.34 -3.16
N PHE A 94 10.94 -20.07 -3.14
CA PHE A 94 11.09 -19.24 -4.32
C PHE A 94 12.55 -18.78 -4.39
N LYS A 95 13.26 -19.22 -5.44
CA LYS A 95 14.74 -19.18 -5.48
C LYS A 95 15.29 -19.91 -4.25
N ASP A 96 16.26 -19.32 -3.54
CA ASP A 96 16.95 -19.95 -2.41
C ASP A 96 16.26 -19.74 -1.04
N SER A 97 15.11 -19.06 -1.01
CA SER A 97 14.40 -18.72 0.24
C SER A 97 13.00 -19.34 0.30
N PHE A 98 12.54 -19.69 1.50
CA PHE A 98 11.15 -20.11 1.70
C PHE A 98 10.18 -19.01 1.29
N VAL A 99 9.06 -19.41 0.67
CA VAL A 99 8.02 -18.48 0.24
C VAL A 99 7.47 -17.73 1.45
N ASN A 100 7.45 -16.41 1.43
CA ASN A 100 6.93 -15.58 2.52
C ASN A 100 5.94 -14.54 1.99
N TRP A 101 5.45 -13.66 2.87
CA TRP A 101 4.52 -12.59 2.48
C TRP A 101 5.01 -11.68 1.34
N SER A 102 6.32 -11.51 1.19
CA SER A 102 6.91 -10.69 0.13
C SER A 102 7.18 -11.46 -1.16
N THR A 103 7.24 -12.80 -1.14
CA THR A 103 7.59 -13.60 -2.33
C THR A 103 6.44 -14.46 -2.87
N TRP A 104 5.35 -14.64 -2.12
CA TRP A 104 4.26 -15.54 -2.51
C TRP A 104 3.61 -15.18 -3.86
N ARG A 105 3.49 -13.88 -4.19
CA ARG A 105 2.94 -13.45 -5.50
C ARG A 105 3.81 -13.93 -6.65
N GLN A 106 5.13 -13.78 -6.51
CA GLN A 106 6.10 -14.22 -7.52
C GLN A 106 6.07 -15.74 -7.66
N PHE A 107 6.05 -16.46 -6.54
CA PHE A 107 5.85 -17.91 -6.50
C PHE A 107 4.57 -18.32 -7.24
N ASN A 108 3.42 -17.74 -6.86
CA ASN A 108 2.11 -18.10 -7.42
C ASN A 108 2.04 -17.85 -8.93
N SER A 109 2.71 -16.78 -9.37
CA SER A 109 2.74 -16.37 -10.77
C SER A 109 3.54 -17.30 -11.69
N LEU A 110 4.46 -18.10 -11.13
CA LEU A 110 5.32 -19.04 -11.88
C LEU A 110 4.98 -20.52 -11.61
N GLU A 111 4.44 -20.84 -10.44
CA GLU A 111 4.15 -22.21 -10.02
C GLU A 111 3.01 -22.81 -10.86
N LYS A 112 3.32 -23.89 -11.58
CA LYS A 112 2.39 -24.58 -12.47
C LYS A 112 1.53 -25.58 -11.69
N ASN A 113 2.06 -26.19 -10.63
CA ASN A 113 1.35 -27.18 -9.85
C ASN A 113 0.32 -26.53 -8.92
N GLN A 114 -0.96 -26.81 -9.18
CA GLN A 114 -2.06 -26.27 -8.37
C GLN A 114 -2.03 -26.70 -6.91
N LEU A 115 -1.54 -27.91 -6.61
CA LEU A 115 -1.47 -28.40 -5.23
C LEU A 115 -0.42 -27.61 -4.44
N ASN A 116 0.71 -27.27 -5.05
CA ASN A 116 1.73 -26.42 -4.42
C ASN A 116 1.18 -25.02 -4.13
N ARG A 117 0.47 -24.40 -5.10
CA ARG A 117 -0.20 -23.10 -4.89
C ARG A 117 -1.19 -23.17 -3.74
N LYS A 118 -2.07 -24.17 -3.75
CA LYS A 118 -3.06 -24.39 -2.70
C LYS A 118 -2.41 -24.56 -1.32
N GLU A 119 -1.36 -25.38 -1.22
CA GLU A 119 -0.62 -25.59 0.03
C GLU A 119 -0.07 -24.28 0.60
N VAL A 120 0.55 -23.42 -0.24
CA VAL A 120 1.04 -22.11 0.20
C VAL A 120 -0.09 -21.20 0.69
N PHE A 121 -1.20 -21.13 -0.05
CA PHE A 121 -2.37 -20.34 0.36
C PHE A 121 -2.95 -20.82 1.68
N ASP A 122 -3.13 -22.13 1.85
CA ASP A 122 -3.68 -22.72 3.07
C ASP A 122 -2.79 -22.47 4.28
N GLU A 123 -1.47 -22.63 4.12
CA GLU A 123 -0.51 -22.29 5.16
C GLU A 123 -0.62 -20.81 5.55
N PHE A 124 -0.73 -19.91 4.57
CA PHE A 124 -0.78 -18.47 4.82
C PHE A 124 -2.09 -18.08 5.50
N ILE A 125 -3.22 -18.64 5.07
CA ILE A 125 -4.53 -18.47 5.69
C ILE A 125 -4.48 -18.93 7.15
N ALA A 126 -3.94 -20.12 7.42
CA ALA A 126 -3.81 -20.64 8.79
C ALA A 126 -2.89 -19.78 9.68
N LYS A 127 -1.90 -19.11 9.08
CA LYS A 127 -0.95 -18.22 9.76
C LYS A 127 -1.49 -16.80 9.94
N THR A 128 -2.65 -16.45 9.37
CA THR A 128 -3.26 -15.12 9.57
C THR A 128 -3.50 -14.77 11.04
N LYS A 129 -3.68 -15.78 11.91
CA LYS A 129 -3.77 -15.60 13.37
C LYS A 129 -2.60 -14.83 13.99
N TYR A 130 -1.43 -14.81 13.35
CA TYR A 130 -0.28 -14.02 13.82
C TYR A 130 -0.39 -12.53 13.47
N ILE A 131 -1.16 -12.16 12.44
CA ILE A 131 -1.28 -10.77 11.97
C ILE A 131 -2.64 -10.15 12.27
N SER A 132 -3.72 -10.94 12.37
CA SER A 132 -5.07 -10.42 12.61
C SER A 132 -5.17 -9.57 13.88
N PRO A 133 -4.60 -9.98 15.04
CA PRO A 133 -4.66 -9.14 16.25
C PRO A 133 -3.94 -7.79 16.08
N ILE A 134 -2.81 -7.77 15.37
CA ILE A 134 -2.06 -6.54 15.09
C ILE A 134 -2.90 -5.61 14.20
N VAL A 135 -3.52 -6.17 13.16
CA VAL A 135 -4.41 -5.43 12.26
C VAL A 135 -5.60 -4.85 13.01
N GLU A 136 -6.30 -5.66 13.82
CA GLU A 136 -7.44 -5.23 14.63
C GLU A 136 -7.06 -4.14 15.65
N SER A 137 -5.90 -4.28 16.29
CA SER A 137 -5.35 -3.27 17.19
C SER A 137 -5.12 -1.95 16.47
N ARG A 138 -4.50 -1.98 15.28
CA ARG A 138 -4.30 -0.77 14.45
C ARG A 138 -5.64 -0.11 14.09
N PHE A 139 -6.61 -0.87 13.59
CA PHE A 139 -7.93 -0.32 13.25
C PHE A 139 -8.65 0.27 14.46
N SER A 140 -8.54 -0.37 15.63
CA SER A 140 -9.17 0.10 16.86
C SER A 140 -8.53 1.40 17.36
N SER A 141 -7.20 1.44 17.38
CA SER A 141 -6.41 2.61 17.74
C SER A 141 -6.68 3.80 16.81
N ILE A 142 -6.70 3.58 15.48
CA ILE A 142 -7.05 4.62 14.51
C ILE A 142 -8.45 5.17 14.80
N LYS A 143 -9.46 4.31 14.99
CA LYS A 143 -10.83 4.74 15.33
C LYS A 143 -10.87 5.55 16.64
N GLN A 144 -10.07 5.16 17.63
CA GLN A 144 -9.99 5.88 18.90
C GLN A 144 -9.45 7.29 18.72
N VAL A 145 -8.37 7.48 17.93
CA VAL A 145 -7.81 8.82 17.66
C VAL A 145 -8.86 9.76 17.06
N TYR A 146 -9.60 9.30 16.05
CA TYR A 146 -10.66 10.10 15.46
C TYR A 146 -11.77 10.44 16.46
N ARG A 147 -12.16 9.50 17.35
CA ARG A 147 -13.13 9.77 18.42
C ARG A 147 -12.62 10.80 19.42
N GLU A 148 -11.34 10.75 19.81
CA GLU A 148 -10.72 11.73 20.72
C GLU A 148 -10.84 13.15 20.14
N HIS A 149 -10.60 13.31 18.84
CA HIS A 149 -10.71 14.61 18.17
C HIS A 149 -12.16 15.06 17.86
N GLN A 150 -13.16 14.18 17.95
CA GLN A 150 -14.59 14.57 17.91
C GLN A 150 -15.01 15.25 19.21
N ILE A 151 -14.56 14.73 20.36
CA ILE A 151 -15.00 15.16 21.70
C ILE A 151 -14.52 16.59 22.01
N VAL A 152 -13.38 16.99 21.46
CA VAL A 152 -12.76 18.30 21.75
C VAL A 152 -13.48 19.47 21.06
N LYS A 153 -14.38 19.24 20.09
CA LYS A 153 -14.93 20.31 19.23
C LYS A 153 -16.46 20.54 19.32
N ASP A 154 -17.16 20.01 20.34
CA ASP A 154 -18.63 20.18 20.50
C ASP A 154 -19.41 19.99 19.18
N ALA A 155 -18.99 18.99 18.41
CA ALA A 155 -19.48 18.70 17.07
C ALA A 155 -20.95 18.24 17.11
N LYS A 156 -21.81 18.80 16.25
CA LYS A 156 -23.16 18.25 16.01
C LYS A 156 -23.02 16.86 15.36
N ASP A 157 -24.09 16.06 15.35
CA ASP A 157 -24.06 14.72 14.73
C ASP A 157 -23.60 14.72 13.25
N SER A 158 -23.76 15.85 12.56
CA SER A 158 -23.26 16.10 11.19
C SER A 158 -21.75 16.29 11.08
N ASP A 159 -21.04 16.51 12.18
CA ASP A 159 -19.62 16.89 12.23
C ASP A 159 -18.72 15.72 12.71
N LYS A 160 -19.28 14.50 12.75
CA LYS A 160 -18.55 13.29 13.16
C LYS A 160 -17.44 12.93 12.16
N ILE A 161 -16.21 13.20 12.57
CA ILE A 161 -15.01 12.85 11.79
C ILE A 161 -14.60 11.39 12.00
N SER A 162 -14.41 10.67 10.92
CA SER A 162 -13.92 9.29 10.92
C SER A 162 -12.87 9.17 9.81
N PRO A 163 -12.06 8.11 9.76
CA PRO A 163 -11.15 7.92 8.64
C PRO A 163 -11.86 8.03 7.29
N LEU A 164 -13.05 7.41 7.17
CA LEU A 164 -13.83 7.47 5.94
C LEU A 164 -14.42 8.86 5.68
N SER A 165 -15.08 9.49 6.66
CA SER A 165 -15.71 10.80 6.42
C SER A 165 -14.68 11.91 6.16
N SER A 166 -13.49 11.83 6.77
CA SER A 166 -12.41 12.80 6.53
C SER A 166 -11.80 12.64 5.13
N TYR A 167 -11.59 11.40 4.69
CA TYR A 167 -11.17 11.12 3.32
C TYR A 167 -12.21 11.63 2.30
N LEU A 168 -13.49 11.34 2.55
CA LEU A 168 -14.59 11.79 1.70
C LEU A 168 -14.71 13.31 1.60
N GLU A 169 -14.50 14.02 2.72
CA GLU A 169 -14.46 15.48 2.75
C GLU A 169 -13.32 16.03 1.89
N ASN A 170 -12.11 15.47 2.01
CA ASN A 170 -10.95 15.87 1.20
C ASN A 170 -11.15 15.63 -0.30
N GLU A 171 -11.81 14.52 -0.67
CA GLU A 171 -12.10 14.18 -2.07
C GLU A 171 -13.34 14.90 -2.63
N ASN A 172 -14.04 15.71 -1.82
CA ASN A 172 -15.33 16.33 -2.18
C ASN A 172 -16.39 15.32 -2.64
N VAL A 173 -16.45 14.16 -1.99
CA VAL A 173 -17.40 13.09 -2.28
C VAL A 173 -18.30 12.84 -1.06
N SER A 174 -19.61 12.85 -1.26
CA SER A 174 -20.54 12.48 -0.19
C SER A 174 -20.60 10.96 0.01
N TYR A 175 -20.99 10.54 1.23
CA TYR A 175 -21.18 9.12 1.55
C TYR A 175 -22.22 8.44 0.64
N ASN A 176 -23.30 9.14 0.27
CA ASN A 176 -24.32 8.62 -0.65
C ASN A 176 -23.76 8.41 -2.06
N GLN A 177 -22.98 9.36 -2.58
CA GLN A 177 -22.30 9.21 -3.86
C GLN A 177 -21.37 8.00 -3.86
N LEU A 178 -20.60 7.79 -2.78
CA LEU A 178 -19.76 6.60 -2.65
C LEU A 178 -20.59 5.30 -2.67
N ILE A 179 -21.69 5.23 -1.91
CA ILE A 179 -22.57 4.05 -1.89
C ILE A 179 -23.15 3.76 -3.27
N GLU A 180 -23.71 4.78 -3.92
CA GLU A 180 -24.31 4.65 -5.24
C GLU A 180 -23.27 4.19 -6.26
N PHE A 181 -22.07 4.78 -6.23
CA PHE A 181 -20.95 4.39 -7.08
C PHE A 181 -20.56 2.92 -6.88
N ILE A 182 -20.34 2.47 -5.64
CA ILE A 182 -19.98 1.08 -5.32
C ILE A 182 -21.07 0.11 -5.78
N LYS A 183 -22.34 0.41 -5.48
CA LYS A 183 -23.48 -0.43 -5.90
C LYS A 183 -23.56 -0.52 -7.42
N SER A 184 -23.41 0.62 -8.10
CA SER A 184 -23.48 0.70 -9.56
C SER A 184 -22.35 -0.07 -10.25
N ILE A 185 -21.11 0.03 -9.74
CA ILE A 185 -19.99 -0.79 -10.20
C ILE A 185 -20.25 -2.27 -9.94
N GLY A 186 -20.64 -2.64 -8.72
CA GLY A 186 -20.90 -4.02 -8.35
C GLY A 186 -21.97 -4.67 -9.23
N ASN A 187 -23.09 -3.99 -9.44
CA ASN A 187 -24.20 -4.50 -10.27
C ASN A 187 -23.78 -4.69 -11.74
N ARG A 188 -22.99 -3.76 -12.29
CA ARG A 188 -22.54 -3.83 -13.69
C ARG A 188 -21.39 -4.82 -13.90
N ALA A 189 -20.48 -4.96 -12.94
CA ALA A 189 -19.27 -5.77 -13.08
C ALA A 189 -19.46 -7.24 -12.67
N LYS A 190 -20.36 -7.54 -11.72
CA LYS A 190 -20.44 -8.88 -11.10
C LYS A 190 -20.65 -10.03 -12.08
N LYS A 191 -21.63 -9.91 -12.99
CA LYS A 191 -21.91 -10.97 -13.97
C LYS A 191 -20.81 -11.05 -15.03
N PRO A 192 -20.44 -9.96 -15.74
CA PRO A 192 -19.36 -10.01 -16.74
C PRO A 192 -18.03 -10.54 -16.18
N PHE A 193 -17.67 -10.15 -14.95
CA PHE A 193 -16.46 -10.65 -14.29
C PHE A 193 -16.52 -12.16 -14.04
N ARG A 194 -17.64 -12.66 -13.51
CA ARG A 194 -17.83 -14.10 -13.25
C ARG A 194 -17.79 -14.92 -14.54
N ASP A 195 -18.53 -14.47 -15.56
CA ASP A 195 -18.57 -15.14 -16.86
C ASP A 195 -17.16 -15.21 -17.47
N ALA A 196 -16.44 -14.08 -17.49
CA ALA A 196 -15.07 -14.03 -18.01
C ALA A 196 -14.09 -14.90 -17.20
N LEU A 197 -14.20 -14.91 -15.86
CA LEU A 197 -13.34 -15.71 -15.00
C LEU A 197 -13.59 -17.21 -15.21
N THR A 198 -14.85 -17.64 -15.27
CA THR A 198 -15.22 -19.04 -15.56
C THR A 198 -14.74 -19.45 -16.95
N ASP A 199 -14.94 -18.62 -17.97
CA ASP A 199 -14.51 -18.92 -19.34
C ASP A 199 -12.98 -19.05 -19.45
N ILE A 200 -12.24 -18.11 -18.86
CA ILE A 200 -10.77 -18.15 -18.83
C ILE A 200 -10.31 -19.38 -18.04
N SER A 201 -10.86 -19.63 -16.86
CA SER A 201 -10.48 -20.77 -16.03
C SER A 201 -10.73 -22.10 -16.74
N LYS A 202 -11.88 -22.27 -17.40
CA LYS A 202 -12.17 -23.47 -18.21
C LYS A 202 -11.17 -23.65 -19.35
N LYS A 203 -10.88 -22.58 -20.10
CA LYS A 203 -9.91 -22.63 -21.22
C LYS A 203 -8.49 -22.96 -20.76
N MET A 204 -8.07 -22.43 -19.61
CA MET A 204 -6.68 -22.51 -19.17
C MET A 204 -6.40 -23.70 -18.24
N LEU A 205 -7.38 -24.08 -17.41
CA LEU A 205 -7.24 -25.06 -16.33
C LEU A 205 -8.16 -26.26 -16.51
N GLY A 206 -9.16 -26.19 -17.39
CA GLY A 206 -10.17 -27.25 -17.56
C GLY A 206 -11.15 -27.37 -16.39
N ARG A 207 -11.18 -26.39 -15.48
CA ARG A 207 -12.03 -26.37 -14.28
C ARG A 207 -12.44 -24.94 -13.89
N GLU A 208 -13.36 -24.83 -12.95
CA GLU A 208 -13.72 -23.55 -12.31
C GLU A 208 -12.54 -22.99 -11.50
N PRO A 209 -12.45 -21.64 -11.35
CA PRO A 209 -11.39 -20.98 -10.62
C PRO A 209 -11.49 -21.27 -9.11
N GLU A 210 -10.36 -21.39 -8.44
CA GLU A 210 -10.29 -21.56 -7.00
C GLU A 210 -9.61 -20.36 -6.33
N TYR A 211 -9.72 -20.23 -5.00
CA TYR A 211 -9.15 -19.11 -4.24
C TYR A 211 -7.63 -18.95 -4.37
N TYR A 212 -6.92 -20.01 -4.74
CA TYR A 212 -5.47 -20.03 -4.99
C TYR A 212 -5.09 -19.78 -6.46
N ASP A 213 -6.08 -19.71 -7.37
CA ASP A 213 -5.89 -19.22 -8.73
C ASP A 213 -6.16 -17.71 -8.76
N ASP A 214 -5.29 -16.98 -8.06
CA ASP A 214 -5.48 -15.56 -7.87
C ASP A 214 -5.24 -14.75 -9.16
N PHE A 215 -5.44 -13.44 -9.04
CA PHE A 215 -5.20 -12.51 -10.12
C PHE A 215 -3.79 -12.62 -10.73
N TYR A 216 -2.75 -12.86 -9.91
CA TYR A 216 -1.37 -12.93 -10.38
C TYR A 216 -1.10 -14.20 -11.20
N PHE A 217 -1.69 -15.33 -10.81
CA PHE A 217 -1.65 -16.55 -11.59
C PHE A 217 -2.38 -16.36 -12.94
N PHE A 218 -3.62 -15.88 -12.93
CA PHE A 218 -4.38 -15.70 -14.16
C PHE A 218 -3.77 -14.65 -15.09
N ARG A 219 -3.30 -13.52 -14.57
CA ARG A 219 -2.69 -12.46 -15.37
C ARG A 219 -1.52 -13.00 -16.20
N ASN A 220 -0.58 -13.71 -15.59
CA ASN A 220 0.57 -14.24 -16.30
C ASN A 220 0.17 -15.31 -17.32
N LYS A 221 -0.83 -16.11 -17.00
CA LYS A 221 -1.34 -17.15 -17.88
C LYS A 221 -2.02 -16.55 -19.11
N VAL A 222 -2.98 -15.65 -18.91
CA VAL A 222 -3.77 -15.01 -19.97
C VAL A 222 -2.89 -14.28 -20.98
N TYR A 223 -1.83 -13.61 -20.50
CA TYR A 223 -0.94 -12.83 -21.36
C TYR A 223 0.33 -13.56 -21.79
N SER A 224 0.50 -14.85 -21.45
CA SER A 224 1.72 -15.61 -21.77
C SER A 224 2.02 -15.68 -23.27
N SER A 225 0.98 -15.72 -24.12
CA SER A 225 1.14 -15.70 -25.57
C SER A 225 1.63 -14.36 -26.13
N LEU A 226 1.51 -13.28 -25.36
CA LEU A 226 1.97 -11.95 -25.75
C LEU A 226 3.41 -11.67 -25.30
N GLU A 227 3.97 -12.49 -24.42
CA GLU A 227 5.29 -12.24 -23.80
C GLU A 227 6.39 -12.08 -24.86
N THR A 228 6.36 -12.89 -25.91
CA THR A 228 7.31 -12.83 -27.04
C THR A 228 7.23 -11.50 -27.78
N ASN A 229 6.05 -10.89 -27.91
CA ASN A 229 5.87 -9.60 -28.59
C ASN A 229 6.56 -8.45 -27.86
N PHE A 230 6.82 -8.59 -26.56
CA PHE A 230 7.47 -7.57 -25.72
C PHE A 230 8.92 -7.90 -25.37
N SER A 231 9.44 -9.05 -25.83
CA SER A 231 10.78 -9.53 -25.48
C SER A 231 11.93 -8.58 -25.85
N SER A 232 11.75 -7.76 -26.89
CA SER A 232 12.72 -6.76 -27.33
C SER A 232 12.54 -5.38 -26.69
N ILE A 233 11.46 -5.16 -25.94
CA ILE A 233 11.13 -3.86 -25.34
C ILE A 233 11.80 -3.74 -23.98
N ASN A 234 12.57 -2.67 -23.79
CA ASN A 234 13.06 -2.28 -22.49
C ASN A 234 12.03 -1.35 -21.82
N PRO A 235 11.29 -1.81 -20.79
CA PRO A 235 10.21 -1.02 -20.19
C PRO A 235 10.73 0.27 -19.53
N LEU A 236 11.95 0.27 -18.99
CA LEU A 236 12.53 1.47 -18.39
C LEU A 236 12.80 2.56 -19.43
N ILE A 237 13.28 2.18 -20.62
CA ILE A 237 13.52 3.13 -21.71
C ILE A 237 12.20 3.74 -22.18
N GLU A 238 11.16 2.93 -22.38
CA GLU A 238 9.85 3.42 -22.83
C GLU A 238 9.18 4.33 -21.79
N VAL A 239 9.24 3.98 -20.49
CA VAL A 239 8.73 4.84 -19.42
C VAL A 239 9.49 6.18 -19.39
N ARG A 240 10.82 6.18 -19.50
CA ARG A 240 11.61 7.42 -19.54
C ARG A 240 11.24 8.30 -20.73
N LYS A 241 11.01 7.73 -21.91
CA LYS A 241 10.54 8.47 -23.10
C LYS A 241 9.19 9.13 -22.86
N ILE A 242 8.22 8.39 -22.29
CA ILE A 242 6.89 8.93 -21.99
C ILE A 242 6.98 10.06 -20.97
N LEU A 243 7.75 9.87 -19.89
CA LEU A 243 7.93 10.89 -18.86
C LEU A 243 8.62 12.15 -19.40
N ALA A 244 9.64 12.00 -20.24
CA ALA A 244 10.29 13.13 -20.93
C ALA A 244 9.33 13.85 -21.88
N PHE A 245 8.51 13.10 -22.63
CA PHE A 245 7.47 13.66 -23.49
C PHE A 245 6.42 14.46 -22.68
N MET A 246 6.07 13.97 -21.49
CA MET A 246 5.23 14.67 -20.51
C MET A 246 5.96 15.81 -19.77
N GLN A 247 7.20 16.14 -20.15
CA GLN A 247 8.02 17.23 -19.61
C GLN A 247 8.43 17.06 -18.13
N PHE A 248 8.48 15.82 -17.62
CA PHE A 248 9.08 15.55 -16.32
C PHE A 248 10.61 15.70 -16.37
N ASP A 249 11.18 16.31 -15.34
CA ASP A 249 12.64 16.34 -15.14
C ASP A 249 13.12 14.97 -14.64
N LEU A 250 13.67 14.17 -15.56
CA LEU A 250 14.19 12.84 -15.26
C LEU A 250 15.38 12.85 -14.29
N ALA A 251 16.07 13.99 -14.09
CA ALA A 251 17.15 14.10 -13.12
C ALA A 251 16.63 14.04 -11.66
N LYS A 252 15.32 14.29 -11.46
CA LYS A 252 14.65 14.19 -10.15
C LYS A 252 14.03 12.82 -9.89
N ILE A 253 14.11 11.90 -10.86
CA ILE A 253 13.48 10.58 -10.79
C ILE A 253 14.54 9.48 -10.74
N VAL A 254 14.64 8.80 -9.59
CA VAL A 254 15.50 7.64 -9.39
C VAL A 254 14.72 6.38 -9.73
N PHE A 255 15.25 5.55 -10.64
CA PHE A 255 14.65 4.25 -10.99
C PHE A 255 15.48 3.14 -10.38
N ASP A 256 14.99 2.54 -9.31
CA ASP A 256 15.62 1.39 -8.66
C ASP A 256 15.15 0.09 -9.30
N THR A 257 15.97 -0.41 -10.23
CA THR A 257 15.71 -1.62 -11.01
C THR A 257 16.58 -2.80 -10.61
N GLU A 258 17.16 -2.81 -9.40
CA GLU A 258 17.99 -3.93 -8.94
C GLU A 258 17.20 -4.95 -8.13
N SER A 259 17.54 -6.24 -8.26
CA SER A 259 17.00 -7.28 -7.37
C SER A 259 17.81 -7.27 -6.08
N ARG A 260 17.12 -7.19 -4.94
CA ARG A 260 17.74 -7.35 -3.61
C ARG A 260 16.94 -8.32 -2.77
N LYS A 261 17.60 -8.95 -1.80
CA LYS A 261 16.92 -9.74 -0.77
C LYS A 261 15.94 -8.82 -0.02
N ASN A 262 14.73 -9.30 0.24
CA ASN A 262 13.65 -8.57 0.93
C ASN A 262 13.08 -7.33 0.20
N LYS A 263 13.53 -7.01 -1.02
CA LYS A 263 12.90 -5.95 -1.82
C LYS A 263 11.45 -6.33 -2.14
N TYR A 264 10.54 -5.36 -2.04
CA TYR A 264 9.13 -5.55 -2.34
C TYR A 264 8.92 -5.92 -3.82
N PRO A 265 8.10 -6.94 -4.14
CA PRO A 265 8.05 -7.55 -5.47
C PRO A 265 7.21 -6.77 -6.49
N SER A 266 6.62 -5.63 -6.13
CA SER A 266 5.72 -4.87 -6.99
C SER A 266 6.25 -3.47 -7.23
N PRO A 267 5.96 -2.88 -8.40
CA PRO A 267 6.34 -1.50 -8.66
C PRO A 267 5.68 -0.54 -7.67
N ILE A 268 6.45 0.40 -7.14
CA ILE A 268 5.98 1.44 -6.22
C ILE A 268 6.64 2.77 -6.61
N CYS A 269 5.88 3.86 -6.55
CA CYS A 269 6.40 5.22 -6.69
C CYS A 269 6.40 5.89 -5.32
N PHE A 270 7.57 6.33 -4.87
CA PHE A 270 7.75 7.10 -3.64
C PHE A 270 7.97 8.56 -4.02
N PHE A 271 7.16 9.45 -3.45
CA PHE A 271 7.28 10.88 -3.63
C PHE A 271 8.05 11.48 -2.46
N VAL A 272 9.37 11.26 -2.39
CA VAL A 272 10.19 11.64 -1.22
C VAL A 272 10.16 13.15 -0.98
N GLN A 273 10.35 13.93 -2.04
CA GLN A 273 10.14 15.37 -2.03
C GLN A 273 9.59 15.82 -3.38
N ILE A 274 8.36 16.30 -3.46
CA ILE A 274 7.83 16.80 -4.73
C ILE A 274 8.28 18.26 -4.94
N PRO A 275 8.81 18.64 -6.12
CA PRO A 275 9.07 17.82 -7.31
C PRO A 275 10.52 17.30 -7.42
N ASN A 276 11.31 17.41 -6.35
CA ASN A 276 12.77 17.29 -6.37
C ASN A 276 13.36 15.87 -6.19
N ASP A 277 12.61 14.92 -5.62
CA ASP A 277 13.05 13.55 -5.37
C ASP A 277 11.85 12.61 -5.46
N ILE A 278 11.80 11.86 -6.56
CA ILE A 278 10.83 10.80 -6.84
C ILE A 278 11.61 9.51 -7.05
N ARG A 279 11.20 8.44 -6.38
CA ARG A 279 11.89 7.15 -6.47
C ARG A 279 10.93 6.06 -6.90
N ILE A 280 11.26 5.40 -8.00
CA ILE A 280 10.47 4.32 -8.57
C ILE A 280 11.17 3.01 -8.22
N LEU A 281 10.53 2.23 -7.37
CA LEU A 281 10.89 0.85 -7.10
C LEU A 281 10.32 -0.02 -8.23
N TYR A 282 11.17 -0.76 -8.94
CA TYR A 282 10.77 -1.67 -10.01
C TYR A 282 11.68 -2.92 -10.03
N LYS A 283 11.22 -3.99 -10.69
CA LYS A 283 11.86 -5.32 -10.85
C LYS A 283 11.34 -6.41 -9.91
#